data_AF-A0A094J260-F1
#
_entry.id   AF-A0A094J260-F1
#
_cell.length_a   1.000
_cell.length_b   1.000
_cell.length_c   1.000
_cell.angle_alpha   90.00
_cell.angle_beta   90.00
_cell.angle_gamma   90.00
#
_symmetry.space_group_name_H-M   'P 1'
#
loop_
_entity.id
_entity.type
_entity.pdbx_description
1 polymer ?
#
loop_
_entity_poly.entity_id
_entity_poly.type
_entity_poly.pdbx_seq_one_letter_code
_entity_poly.pdbx_strand_id
1 'polypeptide(L)'
;MKLINRIIALTLVMTFNIIAQVKHYEVRELYLIVIGILGLLIINLIVNIVKYKKDFITIGISTISIIGIISIYLFPILGEIYVKNVIAFFYLSLLLIALLPQLFNQEPFTIEISKGGYPESVTKTEQFLNINILIAYLWALIFLMALVLTIIPYSSDKLLNTILSTALPIIPQVTIGIFAAVRLPKYLMGRVKAKPYKFESIEDMFMAMPYGLNKSEAKGVDTLVQFCLMGKEKVEGYFTIKDQICTYTKGKHKNPVTKIISDSKLWLDISNGDISGDEEYLKGNYQVEGDMSILLTFGKLFAPPSSTIKEKKIKKNKREVFEYKKFEPKKIKNIVIFDGGPRNNKFSKTTFMTDNFTKGAIEAGANVEYIKLSKMDIKNCSGCYNCWTKTPGECIYKDDMTELRRKYREADLVVFSSPLYIFNVTGTMKTFMDRLLPIMKPYMLSDKYGNTLHPDRFPELGEQGFLVFSSGGFPEVEHNFDGLKAMYHGWNSHSENAHLMGEFYLTASEIIVQPVYSKRRELISEACQKAGKQVVEDGYISQELMDVPSKLNITKEIFKSQADMFWSTMDGKKAYLSSVPRIK
;
A
#
# COMPACT_ATOMS: atom_id res chain seq x y z
N MET A 1 28.94 -38.57 9.72
CA MET A 1 28.05 -39.72 9.42
C MET A 1 27.13 -39.51 8.21
N LYS A 2 26.26 -38.47 8.16
CA LYS A 2 25.38 -38.22 6.98
C LYS A 2 26.14 -38.01 5.66
N LEU A 3 27.23 -37.24 5.67
CA LEU A 3 28.06 -36.99 4.47
C LEU A 3 28.75 -38.28 3.97
N ILE A 4 29.23 -39.11 4.89
CA ILE A 4 29.88 -40.39 4.58
C ILE A 4 28.89 -41.35 3.91
N ASN A 5 27.66 -41.47 4.42
CA ASN A 5 26.62 -42.30 3.80
C ASN A 5 26.22 -41.82 2.38
N ARG A 6 26.19 -40.51 2.15
CA ARG A 6 25.86 -39.91 0.84
C ARG A 6 26.94 -40.17 -0.22
N ILE A 7 28.20 -40.18 0.19
CA ILE A 7 29.34 -40.35 -0.72
C ILE A 7 29.59 -41.83 -1.03
N ILE A 8 29.29 -42.76 -0.11
CA ILE A 8 29.56 -44.20 -0.31
C ILE A 8 28.91 -44.76 -1.58
N ALA A 9 27.62 -44.51 -1.81
CA ALA A 9 26.94 -45.02 -3.00
C ALA A 9 27.57 -44.46 -4.29
N LEU A 10 27.90 -43.18 -4.30
CA LEU A 10 28.53 -42.49 -5.43
C LEU A 10 29.94 -43.01 -5.70
N THR A 11 30.77 -43.13 -4.67
CA THR A 11 32.15 -43.61 -4.77
C THR A 11 32.18 -45.06 -5.24
N LEU A 12 31.29 -45.93 -4.74
CA LEU A 12 31.19 -47.31 -5.18
C LEU A 12 30.83 -47.42 -6.68
N VAL A 13 29.88 -46.62 -7.15
CA VAL A 13 29.46 -46.59 -8.57
C VAL A 13 30.55 -46.01 -9.48
N MET A 14 31.21 -44.93 -9.06
CA MET A 14 32.33 -44.34 -9.83
C MET A 14 33.54 -45.28 -9.87
N THR A 15 33.88 -45.93 -8.75
CA THR A 15 35.00 -46.87 -8.66
C THR A 15 34.74 -48.08 -9.55
N PHE A 16 33.51 -48.60 -9.57
CA PHE A 16 33.10 -49.65 -10.50
C PHE A 16 33.24 -49.23 -11.97
N ASN A 17 32.77 -48.02 -12.33
CA ASN A 17 32.89 -47.51 -13.70
C ASN A 17 34.35 -47.38 -14.15
N ILE A 18 35.22 -46.87 -13.28
CA ILE A 18 36.66 -46.77 -13.57
C ILE A 18 37.29 -48.16 -13.75
N ILE A 19 36.96 -49.12 -12.88
CA ILE A 19 37.48 -50.50 -12.98
C ILE A 19 36.98 -51.19 -14.27
N ALA A 20 35.72 -51.00 -14.64
CA ALA A 20 35.13 -51.56 -15.86
C ALA A 20 35.73 -50.94 -17.14
N GLN A 21 36.01 -49.64 -17.15
CA GLN A 21 36.52 -48.94 -18.33
C GLN A 21 38.04 -49.09 -18.55
N VAL A 22 38.83 -49.17 -17.47
CA VAL A 22 40.31 -49.16 -17.56
C VAL A 22 40.88 -50.53 -17.91
N LYS A 23 40.25 -51.63 -17.50
CA LYS A 23 40.85 -52.97 -17.58
C LYS A 23 40.26 -53.93 -18.60
N HIS A 24 39.31 -53.50 -19.44
CA HIS A 24 38.69 -54.35 -20.47
C HIS A 24 38.17 -55.69 -19.92
N TYR A 25 37.72 -55.72 -18.67
CA TYR A 25 37.21 -56.94 -18.07
C TYR A 25 35.91 -57.38 -18.76
N GLU A 26 35.79 -58.66 -19.08
CA GLU A 26 34.47 -59.22 -19.39
C GLU A 26 33.60 -59.11 -18.14
N VAL A 27 32.32 -58.76 -18.33
CA VAL A 27 31.32 -58.61 -17.26
C VAL A 27 31.33 -59.80 -16.28
N ARG A 28 31.69 -60.99 -16.78
CA ARG A 28 31.78 -62.22 -16.00
C ARG A 28 32.89 -62.23 -14.94
N GLU A 29 33.98 -61.50 -15.13
CA GLU A 29 35.12 -61.48 -14.22
C GLU A 29 34.90 -60.56 -13.00
N LEU A 30 33.90 -59.67 -13.10
CA LEU A 30 33.56 -58.70 -12.04
C LEU A 30 32.44 -59.19 -11.12
N TYR A 31 31.89 -60.39 -11.32
CA TYR A 31 30.68 -60.87 -10.64
C TYR A 31 30.74 -60.83 -9.10
N LEU A 32 31.85 -61.25 -8.49
CA LEU A 32 32.00 -61.25 -7.03
C LEU A 32 32.06 -59.83 -6.45
N ILE A 33 32.74 -58.92 -7.16
CA ILE A 33 32.84 -57.51 -6.76
C ILE A 33 31.48 -56.82 -6.90
N VAL A 34 30.76 -57.10 -7.98
CA VAL A 34 29.42 -56.55 -8.25
C VAL A 34 28.40 -57.01 -7.20
N ILE A 35 28.42 -58.28 -6.79
CA ILE A 35 27.55 -58.79 -5.70
C ILE A 35 27.87 -58.09 -4.37
N GLY A 36 29.14 -57.88 -4.06
CA GLY A 36 29.56 -57.14 -2.85
C GLY A 36 29.07 -55.69 -2.86
N ILE A 37 29.21 -54.99 -3.99
CA ILE A 37 28.71 -53.61 -4.17
C ILE A 37 27.17 -53.58 -4.06
N LEU A 38 26.48 -54.54 -4.67
CA LEU A 38 25.02 -54.66 -4.62
C LEU A 38 24.53 -54.85 -3.18
N GLY A 39 25.15 -55.73 -2.41
CA GLY A 39 24.83 -55.93 -1.00
C GLY A 39 25.01 -54.66 -0.16
N LEU A 40 26.12 -53.93 -0.38
CA LEU A 40 26.37 -52.65 0.28
C LEU A 40 25.33 -51.58 -0.10
N LEU A 41 24.93 -51.52 -1.37
CA LEU A 41 23.90 -50.58 -1.85
C LEU A 41 22.51 -50.92 -1.26
N ILE A 42 22.16 -52.19 -1.14
CA ILE A 42 20.90 -52.64 -0.52
C ILE A 42 20.88 -52.30 0.97
N ILE A 43 21.97 -52.57 1.70
CA ILE A 43 22.10 -52.20 3.12
C ILE A 43 22.00 -50.67 3.27
N ASN A 44 22.68 -49.91 2.42
CA ASN A 44 22.62 -48.45 2.43
C ASN A 44 21.19 -47.94 2.17
N LEU A 45 20.47 -48.53 1.20
CA LEU A 45 19.08 -48.22 0.90
C LEU A 45 18.16 -48.49 2.10
N ILE A 46 18.25 -49.68 2.72
CA ILE A 46 17.43 -50.06 3.88
C ILE A 46 17.69 -49.11 5.06
N VAL A 47 18.96 -48.83 5.36
CA VAL A 47 19.33 -47.91 6.45
C VAL A 47 18.75 -46.52 6.21
N ASN A 48 18.76 -46.01 4.98
CA ASN A 48 18.20 -44.69 4.69
C ASN A 48 16.67 -44.64 4.73
N ILE A 49 15.99 -45.71 4.29
CA ILE A 49 14.53 -45.82 4.39
C ILE A 49 14.09 -45.88 5.85
N VAL A 50 14.76 -46.69 6.67
CA VAL A 50 14.36 -46.96 8.06
C VAL A 50 14.78 -45.84 9.03
N LYS A 51 16.04 -45.37 8.93
CA LYS A 51 16.64 -44.48 9.94
C LYS A 51 16.59 -43.00 9.57
N TYR A 52 16.64 -42.67 8.29
CA TYR A 52 16.84 -41.30 7.83
C TYR A 52 15.63 -40.71 7.08
N LYS A 53 14.47 -41.40 7.11
CA LYS A 53 13.15 -40.98 6.56
C LYS A 53 13.25 -39.60 5.86
N LYS A 54 13.39 -39.61 4.51
CA LYS A 54 13.49 -38.44 3.59
C LYS A 54 14.87 -38.11 2.97
N ASP A 55 15.91 -38.97 2.99
CA ASP A 55 17.13 -38.73 2.19
C ASP A 55 16.96 -39.18 0.71
N PHE A 56 16.13 -38.44 -0.03
CA PHE A 56 15.70 -38.77 -1.41
C PHE A 56 16.86 -38.95 -2.39
N ILE A 57 17.96 -38.19 -2.21
CA ILE A 57 19.16 -38.29 -3.06
C ILE A 57 19.79 -39.68 -2.94
N THR A 58 20.02 -40.14 -1.71
CA THR A 58 20.64 -41.45 -1.46
C THR A 58 19.73 -42.58 -1.91
N ILE A 59 18.42 -42.48 -1.65
CA ILE A 59 17.43 -43.48 -2.07
C ILE A 59 17.40 -43.60 -3.61
N GLY A 60 17.34 -42.48 -4.34
CA GLY A 60 17.27 -42.51 -5.81
C GLY A 60 18.55 -43.05 -6.46
N ILE A 61 19.72 -42.61 -6.01
CA ILE A 61 21.01 -43.11 -6.50
C ILE A 61 21.14 -44.60 -6.22
N SER A 62 20.84 -45.06 -5.01
CA SER A 62 20.90 -46.49 -4.67
C SER A 62 19.92 -47.32 -5.50
N THR A 63 18.69 -46.85 -5.72
CA THR A 63 17.66 -47.58 -6.48
C THR A 63 18.07 -47.80 -7.94
N ILE A 64 18.52 -46.75 -8.63
CA ILE A 64 18.92 -46.87 -10.04
C ILE A 64 20.22 -47.65 -10.18
N SER A 65 21.14 -47.51 -9.21
CA SER A 65 22.36 -48.31 -9.17
C SER A 65 22.07 -49.80 -8.99
N ILE A 66 21.11 -50.15 -8.11
CA ILE A 66 20.64 -51.53 -7.91
C ILE A 66 19.97 -52.06 -9.19
N ILE A 67 19.08 -51.29 -9.82
CA ILE A 67 18.41 -51.68 -11.08
C ILE A 67 19.44 -51.91 -12.19
N GLY A 68 20.39 -51.00 -12.34
CA GLY A 68 21.46 -51.10 -13.34
C GLY A 68 22.40 -52.27 -13.08
N ILE A 69 22.69 -52.59 -11.81
CA ILE A 69 23.45 -53.79 -11.48
C ILE A 69 22.64 -55.05 -11.77
N ILE A 70 21.35 -55.09 -11.43
CA ILE A 70 20.47 -56.25 -11.69
C ILE A 70 20.29 -56.49 -13.21
N SER A 71 20.20 -55.42 -14.01
CA SER A 71 20.04 -55.55 -15.47
C SER A 71 21.25 -56.22 -16.14
N ILE A 72 22.45 -56.10 -15.56
CA ILE A 72 23.65 -56.83 -15.99
C ILE A 72 23.45 -58.35 -15.95
N TYR A 73 22.67 -58.85 -14.98
CA TYR A 73 22.43 -60.28 -14.79
C TYR A 73 21.21 -60.78 -15.58
N LEU A 74 20.13 -60.00 -15.60
CA LEU A 74 18.86 -60.43 -16.18
C LEU A 74 18.77 -60.17 -17.69
N PHE A 75 19.45 -59.13 -18.19
CA PHE A 75 19.32 -58.64 -19.56
C PHE A 75 20.67 -58.17 -20.14
N PRO A 76 21.46 -59.06 -20.76
CA PRO A 76 22.84 -58.77 -21.18
C PRO A 76 23.01 -57.49 -22.01
N ILE A 77 22.09 -57.22 -22.94
CA ILE A 77 22.10 -56.02 -23.80
C ILE A 77 21.90 -54.74 -22.96
N LEU A 78 20.95 -54.76 -22.02
CA LEU A 78 20.66 -53.63 -21.13
C LEU A 78 21.81 -53.40 -20.13
N GLY A 79 22.41 -54.48 -19.65
CA GLY A 79 23.60 -54.43 -18.80
C GLY A 79 24.78 -53.75 -19.48
N GLU A 80 25.06 -54.09 -20.74
CA GLU A 80 26.14 -53.49 -21.51
C GLU A 80 25.92 -51.99 -21.75
N ILE A 81 24.68 -51.60 -22.06
CA ILE A 81 24.28 -50.19 -22.20
C ILE A 81 24.48 -49.44 -20.87
N TYR A 82 24.09 -50.04 -19.74
CA TYR A 82 24.26 -49.44 -18.42
C TYR A 82 25.73 -49.22 -18.08
N VAL A 83 26.58 -50.24 -18.23
CA VAL A 83 28.03 -50.16 -17.93
C VAL A 83 28.74 -49.13 -18.82
N LYS A 84 28.36 -49.01 -20.09
CA LYS A 84 28.92 -48.00 -20.99
C LYS A 84 28.51 -46.57 -20.64
N ASN A 85 27.36 -46.40 -19.98
CA ASN A 85 26.73 -45.09 -19.76
C ASN A 85 26.43 -44.80 -18.28
N VAL A 86 27.21 -45.36 -17.34
CA VAL A 86 26.95 -45.25 -15.88
C VAL A 86 26.76 -43.80 -15.43
N ILE A 87 27.56 -42.87 -15.95
CA ILE A 87 27.49 -41.44 -15.62
C ILE A 87 26.18 -40.81 -16.13
N ALA A 88 25.71 -41.21 -17.32
CA ALA A 88 24.42 -40.77 -17.85
C ALA A 88 23.28 -41.28 -16.96
N PHE A 89 23.28 -42.57 -16.59
CA PHE A 89 22.27 -43.11 -15.67
C PHE A 89 22.30 -42.45 -14.28
N PHE A 90 23.47 -42.03 -13.82
CA PHE A 90 23.59 -41.23 -12.61
C PHE A 90 22.89 -39.87 -12.74
N TYR A 91 23.12 -39.12 -13.82
CA TYR A 91 22.41 -37.85 -14.03
C TYR A 91 20.92 -38.02 -14.32
N LEU A 92 20.52 -39.12 -14.96
CA LEU A 92 19.11 -39.50 -15.07
C LEU A 92 18.48 -39.73 -13.68
N SER A 93 19.23 -40.33 -12.76
CA SER A 93 18.78 -40.52 -11.38
C SER A 93 18.53 -39.19 -10.68
N LEU A 94 19.49 -38.28 -10.78
CA LEU A 94 19.39 -36.95 -10.19
C LEU A 94 18.26 -36.12 -10.81
N LEU A 95 18.07 -36.22 -12.13
CA LEU A 95 16.95 -35.61 -12.84
C LEU A 95 15.60 -36.11 -12.30
N LEU A 96 15.43 -37.43 -12.16
CA LEU A 96 14.20 -38.01 -11.63
C LEU A 96 13.94 -37.60 -10.17
N ILE A 97 14.99 -37.55 -9.33
CA ILE A 97 14.89 -37.05 -7.94
C ILE A 97 14.48 -35.57 -7.90
N ALA A 98 14.94 -34.77 -8.86
CA ALA A 98 14.62 -33.35 -8.95
C ALA A 98 13.25 -33.05 -9.57
N LEU A 99 12.67 -34.00 -10.33
CA LEU A 99 11.45 -33.79 -11.11
C LEU A 99 10.22 -34.54 -10.58
N LEU A 100 10.36 -35.80 -10.14
CA LEU A 100 9.24 -36.65 -9.76
C LEU A 100 8.52 -36.18 -8.49
N PRO A 101 9.19 -35.81 -7.37
CA PRO A 101 8.50 -35.36 -6.17
C PRO A 101 7.50 -34.22 -6.43
N GLN A 102 7.82 -33.31 -7.34
CA GLN A 102 7.05 -32.13 -7.69
C GLN A 102 5.78 -32.51 -8.48
N LEU A 103 5.83 -33.56 -9.30
CA LEU A 103 4.67 -34.08 -10.03
C LEU A 103 3.65 -34.78 -9.09
N PHE A 104 4.09 -35.22 -7.91
CA PHE A 104 3.24 -35.89 -6.91
C PHE A 104 2.98 -35.03 -5.66
N ASN A 105 3.18 -33.70 -5.74
CA ASN A 105 3.01 -32.77 -4.61
C ASN A 105 3.79 -33.15 -3.34
N GLN A 106 4.97 -33.74 -3.49
CA GLN A 106 5.89 -34.06 -2.40
C GLN A 106 6.90 -32.93 -2.16
N GLU A 107 7.49 -32.89 -0.96
CA GLU A 107 8.52 -31.91 -0.61
C GLU A 107 9.74 -32.02 -1.54
N PRO A 108 10.16 -30.92 -2.21
CA PRO A 108 11.35 -30.95 -3.04
C PRO A 108 12.61 -31.13 -2.18
N PHE A 109 13.60 -31.88 -2.71
CA PHE A 109 14.86 -32.15 -2.01
C PHE A 109 15.66 -30.89 -1.64
N THR A 110 15.42 -29.79 -2.35
CA THR A 110 16.06 -28.48 -2.17
C THR A 110 15.76 -27.85 -0.81
N ILE A 111 14.64 -28.21 -0.18
CA ILE A 111 14.25 -27.73 1.15
C ILE A 111 15.34 -28.05 2.19
N GLU A 112 15.89 -29.26 2.18
CA GLU A 112 16.94 -29.65 3.14
C GLU A 112 18.22 -28.81 2.98
N ILE A 113 18.49 -28.31 1.78
CA ILE A 113 19.63 -27.44 1.49
C ILE A 113 19.32 -26.01 1.94
N SER A 114 18.12 -25.51 1.63
CA SER A 114 17.74 -24.13 1.93
C SER A 114 17.40 -23.90 3.41
N LYS A 115 16.96 -24.91 4.15
CA LYS A 115 16.56 -24.83 5.58
C LYS A 115 17.62 -24.19 6.48
N GLY A 116 18.92 -24.44 6.25
CA GLY A 116 20.00 -23.96 7.12
C GLY A 116 20.16 -22.43 7.20
N GLY A 117 19.49 -21.66 6.35
CA GLY A 117 19.53 -20.20 6.34
C GLY A 117 18.27 -19.48 6.83
N TYR A 118 17.27 -20.22 7.35
CA TYR A 118 15.96 -19.68 7.71
C TYR A 118 15.46 -20.23 9.05
N PRO A 119 14.68 -19.44 9.82
CA PRO A 119 13.96 -19.94 10.98
C PRO A 119 12.96 -21.05 10.60
N GLU A 120 12.68 -21.97 11.52
CA GLU A 120 11.76 -23.08 11.27
C GLU A 120 10.35 -22.59 10.85
N SER A 121 9.88 -21.49 11.46
CA SER A 121 8.61 -20.84 11.14
C SER A 121 8.52 -20.42 9.66
N VAL A 122 9.62 -19.95 9.07
CA VAL A 122 9.68 -19.56 7.65
C VAL A 122 9.68 -20.80 6.74
N THR A 123 10.36 -21.87 7.14
CA THR A 123 10.50 -23.09 6.33
C THR A 123 9.19 -23.85 6.12
N LYS A 124 8.20 -23.61 6.99
CA LYS A 124 6.85 -24.21 6.93
C LYS A 124 5.88 -23.41 6.05
N THR A 125 6.27 -22.22 5.58
CA THR A 125 5.39 -21.38 4.77
C THR A 125 5.21 -21.93 3.35
N GLU A 126 4.00 -21.79 2.78
CA GLU A 126 3.71 -22.17 1.39
C GLU A 126 4.62 -21.42 0.40
N GLN A 127 4.98 -20.17 0.73
CA GLN A 127 5.90 -19.35 -0.05
C GLN A 127 7.29 -20.00 -0.14
N PHE A 128 7.84 -20.44 0.99
CA PHE A 128 9.13 -21.12 1.04
C PHE A 128 9.09 -22.44 0.26
N LEU A 129 8.01 -23.21 0.38
CA LEU A 129 7.80 -24.44 -0.39
C LEU A 129 7.78 -24.18 -1.91
N ASN A 130 6.99 -23.20 -2.36
CA ASN A 130 6.87 -22.85 -3.79
C ASN A 130 8.20 -22.39 -4.40
N ILE A 131 8.98 -21.60 -3.65
CA ILE A 131 10.31 -21.17 -4.06
C ILE A 131 11.25 -22.39 -4.20
N ASN A 132 11.19 -23.33 -3.26
CA ASN A 132 12.01 -24.54 -3.33
C ASN A 132 11.58 -25.48 -4.46
N ILE A 133 10.29 -25.53 -4.81
CA ILE A 133 9.79 -26.24 -5.99
C ILE A 133 10.40 -25.65 -7.27
N LEU A 134 10.41 -24.31 -7.40
CA LEU A 134 11.05 -23.64 -8.54
C LEU A 134 12.55 -23.96 -8.64
N ILE A 135 13.26 -23.94 -7.52
CA ILE A 135 14.68 -24.30 -7.46
C ILE A 135 14.88 -25.77 -7.83
N ALA A 136 13.96 -26.65 -7.45
CA ALA A 136 14.05 -28.06 -7.81
C ALA A 136 13.85 -28.28 -9.33
N TYR A 137 12.94 -27.54 -9.98
CA TYR A 137 12.83 -27.54 -11.43
C TYR A 137 14.10 -26.99 -12.12
N LEU A 138 14.74 -25.97 -11.54
CA LEU A 138 16.04 -25.51 -12.03
C LEU A 138 17.11 -26.61 -11.92
N TRP A 139 17.15 -27.35 -10.82
CA TRP A 139 18.03 -28.51 -10.68
C TRP A 139 17.70 -29.62 -11.68
N ALA A 140 16.42 -29.88 -11.94
CA ALA A 140 16.01 -30.83 -12.97
C ALA A 140 16.56 -30.40 -14.35
N LEU A 141 16.47 -29.12 -14.70
CA LEU A 141 17.05 -28.60 -15.95
C LEU A 141 18.58 -28.76 -15.98
N ILE A 142 19.28 -28.47 -14.88
CA ILE A 142 20.73 -28.64 -14.77
C ILE A 142 21.11 -30.11 -14.93
N PHE A 143 20.37 -31.04 -14.31
CA PHE A 143 20.63 -32.47 -14.43
C PHE A 143 20.29 -33.01 -15.82
N LEU A 144 19.27 -32.47 -16.48
CA LEU A 144 18.98 -32.77 -17.89
C LEU A 144 20.12 -32.30 -18.80
N MET A 145 20.63 -31.10 -18.59
CA MET A 145 21.79 -30.60 -19.33
C MET A 145 23.03 -31.47 -19.07
N ALA A 146 23.28 -31.83 -17.81
CA ALA A 146 24.37 -32.73 -17.43
C ALA A 146 24.25 -34.11 -18.10
N LEU A 147 23.03 -34.68 -18.14
CA LEU A 147 22.73 -35.92 -18.85
C LEU A 147 23.07 -35.82 -20.34
N VAL A 148 22.64 -34.74 -21.01
CA VAL A 148 22.96 -34.53 -22.43
C VAL A 148 24.47 -34.40 -22.64
N LEU A 149 25.17 -33.64 -21.80
CA LEU A 149 26.63 -33.49 -21.86
C LEU A 149 27.36 -34.83 -21.68
N THR A 150 26.83 -35.78 -20.93
CA THR A 150 27.48 -37.11 -20.81
C THR A 150 27.41 -37.96 -22.08
N ILE A 151 26.46 -37.69 -22.97
CA ILE A 151 26.19 -38.53 -24.16
C ILE A 151 26.98 -38.01 -25.39
N ILE A 152 27.43 -36.75 -25.36
CA ILE A 152 28.14 -36.12 -26.49
C ILE A 152 29.57 -36.67 -26.58
N PRO A 153 30.04 -37.11 -27.77
CA PRO A 153 31.44 -37.43 -27.99
C PRO A 153 32.26 -36.15 -28.17
N TYR A 154 33.30 -35.96 -27.36
CA TYR A 154 34.16 -34.78 -27.35
C TYR A 154 35.53 -34.98 -27.99
N SER A 155 36.04 -36.21 -28.00
CA SER A 155 37.35 -36.54 -28.57
C SER A 155 37.38 -37.96 -29.09
N SER A 156 38.18 -38.19 -30.13
CA SER A 156 38.52 -39.53 -30.62
C SER A 156 39.46 -40.28 -29.67
N ASP A 157 40.19 -39.55 -28.83
CA ASP A 157 40.99 -40.13 -27.74
C ASP A 157 40.07 -40.57 -26.60
N LYS A 158 40.08 -41.88 -26.31
CA LYS A 158 39.18 -42.52 -25.34
C LYS A 158 39.38 -41.99 -23.91
N LEU A 159 40.61 -41.68 -23.51
CA LEU A 159 40.92 -41.16 -22.19
C LEU A 159 40.45 -39.71 -22.06
N LEU A 160 40.77 -38.88 -23.05
CA LEU A 160 40.36 -37.48 -23.08
C LEU A 160 38.83 -37.35 -23.16
N ASN A 161 38.16 -38.17 -23.96
CA ASN A 161 36.71 -38.20 -24.05
C ASN A 161 36.07 -38.54 -22.70
N THR A 162 36.61 -39.54 -21.99
CA THR A 162 36.12 -39.96 -20.67
C THR A 162 36.31 -38.84 -19.62
N ILE A 163 37.45 -38.14 -19.66
CA ILE A 163 37.70 -37.00 -18.77
C ILE A 163 36.68 -35.88 -19.05
N LEU A 164 36.48 -35.51 -20.32
CA LEU A 164 35.59 -34.43 -20.71
C LEU A 164 34.12 -34.75 -20.42
N SER A 165 33.65 -35.96 -20.75
CA SER A 165 32.28 -36.41 -20.48
C SER A 165 31.97 -36.55 -18.98
N THR A 166 33.00 -36.67 -18.14
CA THR A 166 32.86 -36.70 -16.68
C THR A 166 32.90 -35.30 -16.06
N ALA A 167 33.81 -34.45 -16.52
CA ALA A 167 34.08 -33.13 -15.92
C ALA A 167 33.09 -32.05 -16.38
N LEU A 168 32.74 -31.99 -17.68
CA LEU A 168 31.87 -30.95 -18.24
C LEU A 168 30.48 -30.88 -17.58
N PRO A 169 29.79 -32.02 -17.30
CA PRO A 169 28.50 -32.00 -16.60
C PRO A 169 28.53 -31.39 -15.19
N ILE A 170 29.71 -31.34 -14.54
CA ILE A 170 29.87 -30.78 -13.19
C ILE A 170 29.82 -29.24 -13.22
N ILE A 171 30.25 -28.62 -14.31
CA ILE A 171 30.39 -27.16 -14.42
C ILE A 171 29.07 -26.43 -14.15
N PRO A 172 27.93 -26.76 -14.81
CA PRO A 172 26.65 -26.08 -14.55
C PRO A 172 26.14 -26.27 -13.12
N GLN A 173 26.44 -27.40 -12.47
CA GLN A 173 26.03 -27.68 -11.11
C GLN A 173 26.74 -26.76 -10.10
N VAL A 174 28.05 -26.58 -10.26
CA VAL A 174 28.86 -25.74 -9.34
C VAL A 174 28.62 -24.25 -9.60
N THR A 175 28.52 -23.86 -10.88
CA THR A 175 28.37 -22.45 -11.28
C THR A 175 26.96 -21.90 -11.10
N ILE A 176 25.94 -22.67 -11.50
CA ILE A 176 24.54 -22.22 -11.49
C ILE A 176 23.79 -22.87 -10.33
N GLY A 177 23.88 -24.19 -10.18
CA GLY A 177 23.07 -24.97 -9.23
C GLY A 177 23.27 -24.57 -7.77
N ILE A 178 24.52 -24.65 -7.28
CA ILE A 178 24.86 -24.31 -5.88
C ILE A 178 24.53 -22.84 -5.60
N PHE A 179 24.90 -21.95 -6.52
CA PHE A 179 24.64 -20.52 -6.38
C PHE A 179 23.15 -20.21 -6.28
N ALA A 180 22.34 -20.79 -7.17
CA ALA A 180 20.89 -20.62 -7.16
C ALA A 180 20.26 -21.22 -5.89
N ALA A 181 20.67 -22.41 -5.45
CA ALA A 181 20.13 -23.06 -4.27
C ALA A 181 20.34 -22.23 -2.97
N VAL A 182 21.42 -21.46 -2.90
CA VAL A 182 21.75 -20.66 -1.71
C VAL A 182 21.20 -19.22 -1.80
N ARG A 183 21.28 -18.58 -2.97
CA ARG A 183 20.92 -17.15 -3.11
C ARG A 183 19.51 -16.90 -3.61
N LEU A 184 18.98 -17.77 -4.48
CA LEU A 184 17.66 -17.57 -5.09
C LEU A 184 16.52 -17.58 -4.07
N PRO A 185 16.52 -18.44 -3.01
CA PRO A 185 15.51 -18.34 -1.96
C PRO A 185 15.45 -16.95 -1.32
N LYS A 186 16.61 -16.39 -0.96
CA LYS A 186 16.70 -15.08 -0.29
C LYS A 186 16.18 -13.95 -1.17
N TYR A 187 16.42 -14.07 -2.48
CA TYR A 187 15.95 -13.09 -3.46
C TYR A 187 14.43 -13.17 -3.68
N LEU A 188 13.87 -14.38 -3.78
CA LEU A 188 12.47 -14.61 -4.14
C LEU A 188 11.47 -14.45 -2.97
N MET A 189 11.90 -14.69 -1.73
CA MET A 189 11.04 -14.54 -0.53
C MET A 189 10.43 -13.13 -0.41
N GLY A 190 11.05 -12.09 -0.99
CA GLY A 190 10.50 -10.73 -1.00
C GLY A 190 9.69 -10.35 -2.24
N ARG A 191 9.40 -11.29 -3.17
CA ARG A 191 8.79 -11.00 -4.48
C ARG A 191 7.65 -11.94 -4.87
N VAL A 192 7.59 -13.14 -4.30
CA VAL A 192 6.54 -14.11 -4.60
C VAL A 192 5.37 -13.91 -3.65
N LYS A 193 4.13 -13.93 -4.16
CA LYS A 193 2.90 -13.81 -3.36
C LYS A 193 2.83 -14.93 -2.33
N ALA A 194 2.68 -14.58 -1.06
CA ALA A 194 2.48 -15.52 0.03
C ALA A 194 0.98 -15.61 0.38
N LYS A 195 0.48 -16.82 0.65
CA LYS A 195 -0.76 -16.98 1.41
C LYS A 195 -0.48 -16.71 2.90
N PRO A 196 -1.46 -16.22 3.68
CA PRO A 196 -1.27 -15.97 5.11
C PRO A 196 -0.89 -17.26 5.84
N TYR A 197 0.19 -17.22 6.62
CA TYR A 197 0.57 -18.29 7.55
C TYR A 197 0.09 -17.90 8.94
N LYS A 198 -0.61 -18.81 9.63
CA LYS A 198 -1.04 -18.59 11.01
C LYS A 198 0.09 -18.95 11.96
N PHE A 199 0.55 -17.97 12.73
CA PHE A 199 1.57 -18.15 13.75
C PHE A 199 0.94 -18.60 15.07
N GLU A 200 1.59 -19.56 15.73
CA GLU A 200 1.17 -20.08 17.04
C GLU A 200 1.86 -19.36 18.21
N SER A 201 3.00 -18.69 17.96
CA SER A 201 3.76 -17.92 18.96
C SER A 201 4.17 -16.55 18.40
N ILE A 202 4.30 -15.55 19.28
CA ILE A 202 4.79 -14.21 18.92
C ILE A 202 6.25 -14.26 18.53
N GLU A 203 7.03 -15.08 19.21
CA GLU A 203 8.46 -15.27 18.94
C GLU A 203 8.68 -15.77 17.50
N ASP A 204 7.95 -16.80 17.08
CA ASP A 204 8.03 -17.34 15.72
C ASP A 204 7.59 -16.33 14.67
N MET A 205 6.54 -15.57 15.00
CA MET A 205 6.01 -14.51 14.15
C MET A 205 7.04 -13.39 13.95
N PHE A 206 7.66 -12.90 15.03
CA PHE A 206 8.65 -11.83 14.95
C PHE A 206 9.92 -12.27 14.21
N MET A 207 10.31 -13.54 14.34
CA MET A 207 11.41 -14.12 13.56
C MET A 207 11.07 -14.25 12.07
N ALA A 208 9.79 -14.46 11.72
CA ALA A 208 9.33 -14.60 10.34
C ALA A 208 9.02 -13.26 9.66
N MET A 209 8.57 -12.26 10.42
CA MET A 209 8.10 -10.97 9.91
C MET A 209 9.10 -10.25 8.98
N PRO A 210 10.43 -10.23 9.23
CA PRO A 210 11.40 -9.62 8.31
C PRO A 210 11.37 -10.20 6.88
N TYR A 211 10.99 -11.48 6.75
CA TYR A 211 10.89 -12.16 5.46
C TYR A 211 9.57 -11.88 4.73
N GLY A 212 8.55 -11.36 5.43
CA GLY A 212 7.26 -10.97 4.87
C GLY A 212 7.19 -9.52 4.38
N LEU A 213 8.29 -8.76 4.45
CA LEU A 213 8.30 -7.35 4.05
C LEU A 213 7.96 -7.18 2.56
N ASN A 214 6.93 -6.37 2.29
CA ASN A 214 6.61 -5.89 0.96
C ASN A 214 7.63 -4.82 0.53
N LYS A 215 8.61 -5.23 -0.29
CA LYS A 215 9.69 -4.34 -0.74
C LYS A 215 9.22 -3.14 -1.53
N SER A 216 8.12 -3.23 -2.30
CA SER A 216 7.63 -2.08 -3.06
C SER A 216 7.04 -0.99 -2.17
N GLU A 217 6.30 -1.39 -1.14
CA GLU A 217 5.73 -0.46 -0.15
C GLU A 217 6.79 0.07 0.82
N ALA A 218 7.90 -0.65 1.01
CA ALA A 218 9.02 -0.23 1.85
C ALA A 218 9.95 0.81 1.20
N LYS A 219 9.68 1.24 -0.04
CA LYS A 219 10.52 2.21 -0.75
C LYS A 219 10.41 3.61 -0.10
N GLY A 220 11.55 4.14 0.37
CA GLY A 220 11.60 5.44 1.04
C GLY A 220 11.13 5.41 2.49
N VAL A 221 10.92 4.22 3.07
CA VAL A 221 10.60 4.03 4.48
C VAL A 221 11.89 3.73 5.24
N ASP A 222 12.31 4.66 6.11
CA ASP A 222 13.38 4.46 7.10
C ASP A 222 12.77 4.63 8.49
N THR A 223 12.62 3.54 9.25
CA THR A 223 11.99 3.58 10.56
C THR A 223 12.48 2.50 11.51
N LEU A 224 12.37 2.79 12.81
CA LEU A 224 12.64 1.85 13.89
C LEU A 224 11.43 1.75 14.82
N VAL A 225 10.84 0.55 14.87
CA VAL A 225 9.62 0.27 15.63
C VAL A 225 9.93 -0.69 16.77
N GLN A 226 9.82 -0.21 18.00
CA GLN A 226 9.94 -1.01 19.22
C GLN A 226 8.60 -1.67 19.54
N PHE A 227 8.64 -2.95 19.87
CA PHE A 227 7.54 -3.71 20.44
C PHE A 227 7.83 -4.05 21.89
N CYS A 228 6.83 -3.80 22.74
CA CYS A 228 6.80 -4.15 24.15
C CYS A 228 5.52 -4.96 24.40
N LEU A 229 5.58 -6.26 24.17
CA LEU A 229 4.44 -7.17 24.29
C LEU A 229 4.44 -7.87 25.66
N MET A 230 3.29 -7.80 26.33
CA MET A 230 3.07 -8.35 27.68
C MET A 230 2.11 -9.55 27.62
N GLY A 231 1.89 -10.28 28.71
CA GLY A 231 0.94 -11.40 28.74
C GLY A 231 1.61 -12.78 28.67
N LYS A 232 0.98 -13.74 27.99
CA LYS A 232 1.41 -15.15 27.96
C LYS A 232 2.82 -15.33 27.39
N GLU A 233 3.15 -14.56 26.37
CA GLU A 233 4.50 -14.48 25.80
C GLU A 233 5.04 -13.06 25.97
N LYS A 234 6.00 -12.88 26.86
CA LYS A 234 6.64 -11.56 27.03
C LYS A 234 7.73 -11.39 25.98
N VAL A 235 7.55 -10.42 25.09
CA VAL A 235 8.53 -10.10 24.05
C VAL A 235 8.83 -8.61 24.05
N GLU A 236 10.10 -8.29 24.21
CA GLU A 236 10.63 -6.96 23.99
C GLU A 236 11.65 -7.04 22.85
N GLY A 237 11.38 -6.35 21.75
CA GLY A 237 12.22 -6.40 20.55
C GLY A 237 11.82 -5.29 19.59
N TYR A 238 12.68 -4.98 18.63
CA TYR A 238 12.43 -3.91 17.67
C TYR A 238 12.72 -4.35 16.24
N PHE A 239 12.00 -3.74 15.31
CA PHE A 239 12.23 -3.86 13.88
C PHE A 239 12.90 -2.62 13.34
N THR A 240 13.92 -2.82 12.51
CA THR A 240 14.54 -1.74 11.73
C THR A 240 14.19 -1.98 10.27
N ILE A 241 13.54 -1.00 9.63
CA ILE A 241 13.25 -1.02 8.20
C ILE A 241 14.07 0.09 7.57
N LYS A 242 15.04 -0.29 6.74
CA LYS A 242 15.90 0.64 6.01
C LYS A 242 16.30 0.05 4.67
N ASP A 243 16.30 0.86 3.63
CA ASP A 243 16.69 0.44 2.27
C ASP A 243 15.93 -0.81 1.78
N GLN A 244 14.63 -0.91 2.10
CA GLN A 244 13.76 -2.07 1.80
C GLN A 244 14.23 -3.39 2.43
N ILE A 245 15.03 -3.31 3.51
CA ILE A 245 15.45 -4.43 4.33
C ILE A 245 14.81 -4.26 5.71
N CYS A 246 14.17 -5.32 6.20
CA CYS A 246 13.66 -5.40 7.57
C CYS A 246 14.57 -6.32 8.37
N THR A 247 14.92 -5.94 9.60
CA THR A 247 15.62 -6.80 10.57
C THR A 247 14.89 -6.77 11.90
N TYR A 248 14.90 -7.90 12.60
CA TYR A 248 14.37 -8.04 13.95
C TYR A 248 15.51 -8.20 14.94
N THR A 249 15.48 -7.45 16.05
CA THR A 249 16.44 -7.58 17.15
C THR A 249 15.70 -7.70 18.47
N LYS A 250 16.13 -8.65 19.31
CA LYS A 250 15.62 -8.78 20.69
C LYS A 250 16.17 -7.69 21.61
N GLY A 251 15.34 -7.25 22.55
CA GLY A 251 15.67 -6.25 23.55
C GLY A 251 15.14 -4.85 23.23
N LYS A 252 15.63 -3.88 24.01
CA LYS A 252 15.17 -2.49 23.97
C LYS A 252 16.15 -1.61 23.19
N HIS A 253 15.63 -0.85 22.23
CA HIS A 253 16.37 0.21 21.56
C HIS A 253 16.33 1.50 22.40
N LYS A 254 17.45 2.25 22.42
CA LYS A 254 17.54 3.49 23.23
C LYS A 254 16.59 4.59 22.72
N ASN A 255 16.51 4.75 21.40
CA ASN A 255 15.74 5.80 20.75
C ASN A 255 14.87 5.20 19.63
N PRO A 256 13.69 4.62 19.93
CA PRO A 256 12.77 4.18 18.90
C PRO A 256 11.99 5.35 18.30
N VAL A 257 11.69 5.27 17.00
CA VAL A 257 10.83 6.24 16.30
C VAL A 257 9.37 6.03 16.72
N THR A 258 8.98 4.78 16.83
CA THR A 258 7.65 4.36 17.30
C THR A 258 7.79 3.20 18.27
N LYS A 259 6.97 3.18 19.32
CA LYS A 259 6.92 2.12 20.30
C LYS A 259 5.49 1.64 20.47
N ILE A 260 5.27 0.33 20.29
CA ILE A 260 3.98 -0.33 20.39
C ILE A 260 3.96 -1.15 21.67
N ILE A 261 2.95 -0.92 22.52
CA ILE A 261 2.75 -1.59 23.79
C ILE A 261 1.42 -2.31 23.72
N SER A 262 1.43 -3.64 23.79
CA SER A 262 0.22 -4.46 23.60
C SER A 262 0.28 -5.76 24.41
N ASP A 263 -0.86 -6.42 24.58
CA ASP A 263 -0.87 -7.82 24.98
C ASP A 263 -0.40 -8.71 23.81
N SER A 264 0.36 -9.76 24.14
CA SER A 264 0.98 -10.69 23.19
C SER A 264 -0.07 -11.50 22.44
N LYS A 265 -1.15 -11.92 23.08
CA LYS A 265 -2.24 -12.61 22.39
C LYS A 265 -2.94 -11.65 21.43
N LEU A 266 -3.25 -10.44 21.89
CA LEU A 266 -3.87 -9.42 21.06
C LEU A 266 -3.02 -9.13 19.81
N TRP A 267 -1.71 -8.97 19.96
CA TRP A 267 -0.82 -8.69 18.84
C TRP A 267 -0.67 -9.87 17.88
N LEU A 268 -0.74 -11.11 18.38
CA LEU A 268 -0.72 -12.32 17.58
C LEU A 268 -1.99 -12.43 16.74
N ASP A 269 -3.16 -12.17 17.33
CA ASP A 269 -4.45 -12.18 16.65
C ASP A 269 -4.50 -11.08 15.56
N ILE A 270 -3.95 -9.88 15.83
CA ILE A 270 -3.81 -8.80 14.83
C ILE A 270 -2.95 -9.27 13.65
N SER A 271 -1.80 -9.87 13.94
CA SER A 271 -0.83 -10.24 12.92
C SER A 271 -1.28 -11.45 12.09
N ASN A 272 -2.08 -12.34 12.66
CA ASN A 272 -2.74 -13.44 11.95
C ASN A 272 -3.95 -12.99 11.12
N GLY A 273 -4.39 -11.74 11.27
CA GLY A 273 -5.57 -11.19 10.60
C GLY A 273 -6.90 -11.65 11.20
N ASP A 274 -6.88 -12.18 12.43
CA ASP A 274 -8.08 -12.62 13.15
C ASP A 274 -8.87 -11.42 13.73
N ILE A 275 -8.17 -10.32 14.03
CA ILE A 275 -8.75 -9.04 14.46
C ILE A 275 -8.04 -7.86 13.76
N SER A 276 -8.75 -6.74 13.60
CA SER A 276 -8.18 -5.54 12.99
C SER A 276 -7.33 -4.76 14.00
N GLY A 277 -6.09 -4.42 13.62
CA GLY A 277 -5.23 -3.59 14.46
C GLY A 277 -5.76 -2.16 14.63
N ASP A 278 -6.33 -1.56 13.59
CA ASP A 278 -6.91 -0.21 13.70
C ASP A 278 -8.14 -0.15 14.61
N GLU A 279 -8.97 -1.20 14.61
CA GLU A 279 -10.11 -1.33 15.53
C GLU A 279 -9.66 -1.44 16.99
N GLU A 280 -8.69 -2.32 17.27
CA GLU A 280 -8.22 -2.58 18.63
C GLU A 280 -7.46 -1.37 19.21
N TYR A 281 -6.82 -0.57 18.35
CA TYR A 281 -6.25 0.71 18.74
C TYR A 281 -7.33 1.72 19.15
N LEU A 282 -8.38 1.88 18.34
CA LEU A 282 -9.47 2.83 18.62
C LEU A 282 -10.26 2.45 19.87
N LYS A 283 -10.37 1.15 20.18
CA LYS A 283 -10.95 0.66 21.45
C LYS A 283 -10.05 0.89 22.66
N GLY A 284 -8.78 1.27 22.45
CA GLY A 284 -7.79 1.51 23.51
C GLY A 284 -7.15 0.23 24.05
N ASN A 285 -7.21 -0.89 23.32
CA ASN A 285 -6.72 -2.19 23.77
C ASN A 285 -5.20 -2.35 23.63
N TYR A 286 -4.55 -1.45 22.90
CA TYR A 286 -3.09 -1.31 22.90
C TYR A 286 -2.67 0.14 22.69
N GLN A 287 -1.42 0.45 23.02
CA GLN A 287 -0.87 1.81 23.00
C GLN A 287 0.26 1.94 21.99
N VAL A 288 0.41 3.15 21.46
CA VAL A 288 1.49 3.49 20.54
C VAL A 288 2.04 4.85 20.92
N GLU A 289 3.35 4.92 21.08
CA GLU A 289 4.11 6.12 21.42
C GLU A 289 5.03 6.47 20.23
N GLY A 290 5.26 7.76 19.95
CA GLY A 290 6.11 8.21 18.85
C GLY A 290 5.35 8.50 17.55
N ASP A 291 5.93 8.19 16.39
CA ASP A 291 5.30 8.44 15.10
C ASP A 291 4.19 7.43 14.79
N MET A 292 2.95 7.92 14.83
CA MET A 292 1.73 7.14 14.65
C MET A 292 1.43 6.77 13.20
N SER A 293 2.02 7.48 12.22
CA SER A 293 1.79 7.22 10.79
C SER A 293 2.31 5.85 10.35
N ILE A 294 3.26 5.30 11.12
CA ILE A 294 3.83 3.98 10.93
C ILE A 294 2.80 2.87 11.13
N LEU A 295 1.75 3.05 11.96
CA LEU A 295 0.69 2.03 12.12
C LEU A 295 -0.10 1.79 10.83
N LEU A 296 -0.49 2.88 10.16
CA LEU A 296 -1.19 2.83 8.88
C LEU A 296 -0.31 2.23 7.77
N THR A 297 1.01 2.39 7.92
CA THR A 297 1.99 1.91 6.96
C THR A 297 2.36 0.45 7.24
N PHE A 298 2.40 0.01 8.50
CA PHE A 298 2.73 -1.37 8.90
C PHE A 298 1.80 -2.39 8.28
N GLY A 299 0.49 -2.08 8.24
CA GLY A 299 -0.49 -2.90 7.53
C GLY A 299 -0.12 -3.08 6.05
N LYS A 300 0.33 -2.03 5.36
CA LYS A 300 0.75 -2.12 3.94
C LYS A 300 2.09 -2.83 3.75
N LEU A 301 3.01 -2.67 4.70
CA LEU A 301 4.35 -3.27 4.67
C LEU A 301 4.31 -4.80 4.83
N PHE A 302 3.33 -5.33 5.54
CA PHE A 302 3.27 -6.76 5.87
C PHE A 302 1.94 -7.45 5.50
N ALA A 303 0.95 -6.74 4.95
CA ALA A 303 -0.24 -7.38 4.41
C ALA A 303 0.11 -8.21 3.16
N PRO A 304 -0.59 -9.34 2.94
CA PRO A 304 -0.56 -9.98 1.64
C PRO A 304 -0.97 -8.93 0.58
N PRO A 305 -0.34 -8.92 -0.61
CA PRO A 305 -0.76 -8.02 -1.68
C PRO A 305 -2.24 -8.30 -1.89
N SER A 306 -3.08 -7.34 -1.48
CA SER A 306 -4.52 -7.49 -1.62
C SER A 306 -4.75 -7.91 -3.06
N SER A 307 -5.57 -8.95 -3.24
CA SER A 307 -6.21 -9.16 -4.52
C SER A 307 -6.62 -7.77 -4.96
N THR A 308 -6.05 -7.32 -6.07
CA THR A 308 -6.47 -6.11 -6.73
C THR A 308 -7.95 -6.37 -6.95
N ILE A 309 -8.80 -5.87 -6.04
CA ILE A 309 -10.16 -5.55 -6.38
C ILE A 309 -9.88 -4.60 -7.52
N LYS A 310 -10.08 -5.09 -8.75
CA LYS A 310 -10.13 -4.24 -9.91
C LYS A 310 -11.15 -3.21 -9.48
N GLU A 311 -10.70 -2.05 -9.04
CA GLU A 311 -11.49 -0.85 -9.12
C GLU A 311 -12.01 -0.93 -10.54
N LYS A 312 -13.31 -1.17 -10.67
CA LYS A 312 -13.96 -0.94 -11.95
C LYS A 312 -13.54 0.48 -12.25
N LYS A 313 -12.66 0.64 -13.24
CA LYS A 313 -12.39 1.93 -13.86
C LYS A 313 -13.76 2.38 -14.33
N ILE A 314 -14.48 3.10 -13.48
CA ILE A 314 -15.54 3.99 -13.90
C ILE A 314 -14.81 4.84 -14.93
N LYS A 315 -15.22 4.70 -16.19
CA LYS A 315 -14.74 5.57 -17.26
C LYS A 315 -14.89 6.98 -16.69
N LYS A 316 -13.76 7.63 -16.35
CA LYS A 316 -13.73 9.07 -16.13
C LYS A 316 -14.21 9.63 -17.46
N ASN A 317 -15.50 9.96 -17.55
CA ASN A 317 -15.95 10.93 -18.53
C ASN A 317 -15.00 12.11 -18.37
N LYS A 318 -14.40 12.56 -19.48
CA LYS A 318 -13.67 13.83 -19.52
C LYS A 318 -14.60 14.87 -18.92
N ARG A 319 -14.40 15.21 -17.65
CA ARG A 319 -15.06 16.34 -17.04
C ARG A 319 -14.50 17.56 -17.73
N GLU A 320 -15.38 18.39 -18.26
CA GLU A 320 -15.04 19.76 -18.58
C GLU A 320 -14.47 20.38 -17.29
N VAL A 321 -13.20 20.77 -17.36
CA VAL A 321 -12.54 21.44 -16.25
C VAL A 321 -13.06 22.86 -16.27
N PHE A 322 -13.72 23.30 -15.19
CA PHE A 322 -14.17 24.68 -15.05
C PHE A 322 -12.94 25.61 -15.10
N GLU A 323 -12.99 26.63 -15.96
CA GLU A 323 -11.92 27.61 -16.07
C GLU A 323 -12.14 28.75 -15.08
N TYR A 324 -11.34 28.79 -14.03
CA TYR A 324 -11.38 29.85 -13.02
C TYR A 324 -10.78 31.15 -13.55
N LYS A 325 -11.37 32.27 -13.14
CA LYS A 325 -10.85 33.61 -13.48
C LYS A 325 -9.46 33.79 -12.89
N LYS A 326 -8.57 34.35 -13.70
CA LYS A 326 -7.24 34.82 -13.29
C LYS A 326 -7.21 36.33 -13.41
N PHE A 327 -6.64 36.98 -12.41
CA PHE A 327 -6.35 38.40 -12.43
C PHE A 327 -4.86 38.63 -12.66
N GLU A 328 -4.49 39.88 -12.91
CA GLU A 328 -3.10 40.29 -12.95
C GLU A 328 -2.43 40.06 -11.58
N PRO A 329 -1.14 39.66 -11.57
CA PRO A 329 -0.34 39.56 -10.36
C PRO A 329 -0.47 40.81 -9.47
N LYS A 330 -0.63 40.63 -8.15
CA LYS A 330 -0.76 41.71 -7.16
C LYS A 330 -1.98 42.63 -7.32
N LYS A 331 -2.97 42.26 -8.14
CA LYS A 331 -4.26 42.96 -8.21
C LYS A 331 -5.01 42.87 -6.88
N ILE A 332 -5.06 41.69 -6.26
CA ILE A 332 -5.86 41.44 -5.06
C ILE A 332 -5.14 42.00 -3.82
N LYS A 333 -5.73 43.02 -3.18
CA LYS A 333 -5.18 43.66 -1.97
C LYS A 333 -6.13 43.59 -0.77
N ASN A 334 -7.43 43.76 -1.00
CA ASN A 334 -8.45 43.73 0.03
C ASN A 334 -9.29 42.46 -0.10
N ILE A 335 -9.28 41.63 0.94
CA ILE A 335 -10.01 40.37 1.00
C ILE A 335 -11.03 40.44 2.13
N VAL A 336 -12.28 40.10 1.86
CA VAL A 336 -13.33 40.00 2.89
C VAL A 336 -13.84 38.57 2.95
N ILE A 337 -13.77 37.97 4.13
CA ILE A 337 -14.25 36.61 4.39
C ILE A 337 -15.59 36.68 5.11
N PHE A 338 -16.63 36.15 4.49
CA PHE A 338 -17.92 35.94 5.13
C PHE A 338 -18.04 34.48 5.58
N ASP A 339 -18.06 34.26 6.89
CA ASP A 339 -18.25 32.95 7.51
C ASP A 339 -19.70 32.75 7.95
N GLY A 340 -20.41 31.88 7.23
CA GLY A 340 -21.80 31.48 7.50
C GLY A 340 -21.95 30.24 8.38
N GLY A 341 -20.86 29.64 8.86
CA GLY A 341 -20.89 28.47 9.73
C GLY A 341 -21.37 28.81 11.15
N PRO A 342 -22.12 27.93 11.83
CA PRO A 342 -22.60 28.17 13.19
C PRO A 342 -21.53 27.89 14.27
N ARG A 343 -20.50 27.11 13.93
CA ARG A 343 -19.41 26.73 14.85
C ARG A 343 -18.38 27.86 14.96
N ASN A 344 -17.76 28.02 16.12
CA ASN A 344 -16.62 28.94 16.29
C ASN A 344 -15.36 28.39 15.60
N ASN A 345 -14.31 29.23 15.49
CA ASN A 345 -13.07 28.91 14.79
C ASN A 345 -12.33 27.70 15.39
N LYS A 346 -12.54 27.40 16.68
CA LYS A 346 -11.89 26.25 17.34
C LYS A 346 -12.39 24.90 16.79
N PHE A 347 -13.65 24.84 16.34
CA PHE A 347 -14.30 23.57 15.95
C PHE A 347 -14.73 23.51 14.48
N SER A 348 -14.71 24.63 13.78
CA SER A 348 -15.13 24.73 12.38
C SER A 348 -14.02 24.27 11.42
N LYS A 349 -14.33 23.24 10.62
CA LYS A 349 -13.39 22.68 9.64
C LYS A 349 -13.31 23.51 8.36
N THR A 350 -14.39 24.21 7.99
CA THR A 350 -14.33 25.24 6.95
C THR A 350 -13.45 26.40 7.38
N THR A 351 -13.64 26.88 8.62
CA THR A 351 -12.83 27.99 9.16
C THR A 351 -11.36 27.62 9.25
N PHE A 352 -11.04 26.37 9.60
CA PHE A 352 -9.66 25.87 9.55
C PHE A 352 -9.00 26.08 8.17
N MET A 353 -9.71 25.84 7.07
CA MET A 353 -9.16 26.11 5.74
C MET A 353 -9.00 27.61 5.48
N THR A 354 -10.03 28.41 5.77
CA THR A 354 -10.00 29.86 5.51
C THR A 354 -9.00 30.60 6.38
N ASP A 355 -8.76 30.16 7.61
CA ASP A 355 -7.77 30.77 8.51
C ASP A 355 -6.36 30.53 7.97
N ASN A 356 -6.06 29.33 7.46
CA ASN A 356 -4.76 29.07 6.83
C ASN A 356 -4.58 29.80 5.50
N PHE A 357 -5.64 29.90 4.69
CA PHE A 357 -5.64 30.76 3.51
C PHE A 357 -5.36 32.23 3.88
N THR A 358 -6.03 32.75 4.91
CA THR A 358 -5.84 34.12 5.41
C THR A 358 -4.38 34.37 5.79
N LYS A 359 -3.72 33.43 6.48
CA LYS A 359 -2.30 33.57 6.84
C LYS A 359 -1.42 33.81 5.60
N GLY A 360 -1.60 32.98 4.57
CA GLY A 360 -0.82 33.11 3.34
C GLY A 360 -1.10 34.40 2.58
N ALA A 361 -2.36 34.84 2.55
CA ALA A 361 -2.73 36.10 1.91
C ALA A 361 -2.15 37.32 2.64
N ILE A 362 -2.16 37.33 3.98
CA ILE A 362 -1.54 38.37 4.80
C ILE A 362 -0.01 38.37 4.62
N GLU A 363 0.62 37.18 4.60
CA GLU A 363 2.06 37.04 4.32
C GLU A 363 2.45 37.61 2.95
N ALA A 364 1.55 37.55 1.97
CA ALA A 364 1.73 38.14 0.65
C ALA A 364 1.38 39.63 0.56
N GLY A 365 0.92 40.25 1.65
CA GLY A 365 0.65 41.68 1.76
C GLY A 365 -0.80 42.11 1.56
N ALA A 366 -1.76 41.18 1.53
CA ALA A 366 -3.18 41.53 1.48
C ALA A 366 -3.72 41.96 2.86
N ASN A 367 -4.63 42.92 2.85
CA ASN A 367 -5.48 43.27 3.98
C ASN A 367 -6.68 42.33 4.00
N VAL A 368 -6.85 41.57 5.09
CA VAL A 368 -7.91 40.57 5.21
C VAL A 368 -8.84 40.91 6.36
N GLU A 369 -10.13 41.05 6.06
CA GLU A 369 -11.19 41.21 7.05
C GLU A 369 -12.01 39.92 7.20
N TYR A 370 -12.23 39.50 8.44
CA TYR A 370 -12.99 38.28 8.75
C TYR A 370 -14.32 38.60 9.44
N ILE A 371 -15.43 38.17 8.84
CA ILE A 371 -16.78 38.48 9.30
C ILE A 371 -17.54 37.20 9.60
N LYS A 372 -17.92 37.02 10.87
CA LYS A 372 -18.78 35.91 11.31
C LYS A 372 -20.24 36.29 11.21
N LEU A 373 -20.93 35.82 10.18
CA LEU A 373 -22.33 36.17 9.90
C LEU A 373 -23.29 35.74 11.01
N SER A 374 -23.00 34.65 11.73
CA SER A 374 -23.82 34.19 12.85
C SER A 374 -23.82 35.13 14.07
N LYS A 375 -22.99 36.18 14.05
CA LYS A 375 -22.93 37.22 15.09
C LYS A 375 -23.59 38.53 14.64
N MET A 376 -24.12 38.58 13.42
CA MET A 376 -24.73 39.77 12.83
C MET A 376 -26.26 39.66 12.88
N ASP A 377 -26.94 40.78 13.03
CA ASP A 377 -28.38 40.87 12.80
C ASP A 377 -28.65 41.01 11.30
N ILE A 378 -29.14 39.93 10.69
CA ILE A 378 -29.47 39.89 9.27
C ILE A 378 -30.87 39.30 9.11
N LYS A 379 -31.79 40.11 8.60
CA LYS A 379 -33.15 39.65 8.30
C LYS A 379 -33.20 38.93 6.97
N ASN A 380 -34.09 37.94 6.86
CA ASN A 380 -34.37 37.27 5.60
C ASN A 380 -34.90 38.24 4.54
N CYS A 381 -34.47 38.08 3.30
CA CYS A 381 -35.02 38.87 2.19
C CYS A 381 -36.51 38.56 2.03
N SER A 382 -37.34 39.60 1.98
CA SER A 382 -38.80 39.46 1.76
C SER A 382 -39.22 39.53 0.29
N GLY A 383 -38.26 39.73 -0.64
CA GLY A 383 -38.58 39.89 -2.05
C GLY A 383 -39.44 41.13 -2.36
N CYS A 384 -39.38 42.18 -1.53
CA CYS A 384 -40.22 43.37 -1.72
C CYS A 384 -39.76 44.31 -2.86
N TYR A 385 -38.56 44.09 -3.41
CA TYR A 385 -37.95 44.88 -4.50
C TYR A 385 -37.84 46.40 -4.28
N ASN A 386 -38.03 46.91 -3.06
CA ASN A 386 -37.84 48.34 -2.77
C ASN A 386 -36.41 48.80 -3.09
N CYS A 387 -35.41 47.93 -2.90
CA CYS A 387 -34.01 48.21 -3.25
C CYS A 387 -33.74 48.35 -4.74
N TRP A 388 -34.70 47.99 -5.61
CA TRP A 388 -34.64 48.25 -7.04
C TRP A 388 -35.56 49.38 -7.47
N THR A 389 -36.67 49.60 -6.76
CA THR A 389 -37.75 50.49 -7.18
C THR A 389 -37.78 51.81 -6.40
N LYS A 390 -38.03 51.76 -5.09
CA LYS A 390 -38.25 52.94 -4.24
C LYS A 390 -36.96 53.54 -3.67
N THR A 391 -35.99 52.69 -3.35
CA THR A 391 -34.71 53.05 -2.74
C THR A 391 -33.57 52.36 -3.50
N PRO A 392 -33.28 52.75 -4.75
CA PRO A 392 -32.32 52.04 -5.59
C PRO A 392 -30.94 51.85 -4.92
N GLY A 393 -30.53 50.60 -4.72
CA GLY A 393 -29.27 50.25 -4.06
C GLY A 393 -29.34 50.16 -2.53
N GLU A 394 -30.43 50.60 -1.92
CA GLU A 394 -30.60 50.60 -0.47
C GLU A 394 -31.75 49.70 -0.03
N CYS A 395 -31.52 48.90 1.00
CA CYS A 395 -32.57 48.07 1.57
C CYS A 395 -33.39 48.81 2.62
N ILE A 396 -34.68 48.45 2.71
CA ILE A 396 -35.60 48.97 3.74
C ILE A 396 -35.28 48.47 5.15
N TYR A 397 -34.68 47.28 5.29
CA TYR A 397 -34.27 46.82 6.62
C TYR A 397 -33.00 47.54 7.03
N LYS A 398 -33.05 48.14 8.22
CA LYS A 398 -31.92 48.78 8.89
C LYS A 398 -31.27 47.75 9.82
N ASP A 399 -30.57 46.82 9.19
CA ASP A 399 -29.83 45.73 9.82
C ASP A 399 -28.35 45.77 9.36
N ASP A 400 -27.51 44.85 9.84
CA ASP A 400 -26.06 44.88 9.62
C ASP A 400 -25.68 44.76 8.13
N MET A 401 -26.60 44.31 7.27
CA MET A 401 -26.36 44.18 5.83
C MET A 401 -25.96 45.47 5.14
N THR A 402 -26.27 46.64 5.71
CA THR A 402 -25.83 47.92 5.15
C THR A 402 -24.31 47.99 5.09
N GLU A 403 -23.65 47.68 6.21
CA GLU A 403 -22.20 47.67 6.27
C GLU A 403 -21.61 46.43 5.55
N LEU A 404 -22.27 45.27 5.65
CA LEU A 404 -21.79 44.06 4.98
C LEU A 404 -21.79 44.21 3.45
N ARG A 405 -22.79 44.86 2.84
CA ARG A 405 -22.81 45.15 1.41
C ARG A 405 -21.71 46.12 1.00
N ARG A 406 -21.42 47.11 1.85
CA ARG A 406 -20.32 48.06 1.63
C ARG A 406 -18.98 47.34 1.59
N LYS A 407 -18.71 46.47 2.57
CA LYS A 407 -17.51 45.63 2.61
C LYS A 407 -17.44 44.64 1.46
N TYR A 408 -18.58 44.04 1.10
CA TYR A 408 -18.67 43.15 -0.05
C TYR A 408 -18.22 43.85 -1.33
N ARG A 409 -18.77 45.02 -1.65
CA ARG A 409 -18.48 45.70 -2.94
C ARG A 409 -17.08 46.30 -3.03
N GLU A 410 -16.48 46.70 -1.90
CA GLU A 410 -15.15 47.33 -1.86
C GLU A 410 -14.00 46.30 -1.83
N ALA A 411 -14.29 45.01 -1.68
CA ALA A 411 -13.27 43.97 -1.68
C ALA A 411 -12.78 43.65 -3.09
N ASP A 412 -11.48 43.40 -3.26
CA ASP A 412 -10.95 42.83 -4.51
C ASP A 412 -11.31 41.34 -4.60
N LEU A 413 -11.39 40.67 -3.45
CA LEU A 413 -11.70 39.25 -3.31
C LEU A 413 -12.67 38.99 -2.17
N VAL A 414 -13.78 38.33 -2.47
CA VAL A 414 -14.75 37.84 -1.46
C VAL A 414 -14.55 36.35 -1.23
N VAL A 415 -14.47 35.93 0.04
CA VAL A 415 -14.40 34.50 0.40
C VAL A 415 -15.71 34.09 1.07
N PHE A 416 -16.43 33.16 0.44
CA PHE A 416 -17.59 32.52 1.02
C PHE A 416 -17.16 31.27 1.80
N SER A 417 -17.14 31.38 3.12
CA SER A 417 -16.81 30.29 4.04
C SER A 417 -18.10 29.69 4.60
N SER A 418 -18.51 28.53 4.12
CA SER A 418 -19.75 27.88 4.58
C SER A 418 -19.63 26.36 4.60
N PRO A 419 -19.85 25.68 5.74
CA PRO A 419 -19.91 24.22 5.76
C PRO A 419 -21.08 23.69 4.93
N LEU A 420 -20.92 22.47 4.39
CA LEU A 420 -21.95 21.83 3.56
C LEU A 420 -23.09 21.29 4.43
N TYR A 421 -24.22 22.00 4.47
CA TYR A 421 -25.41 21.64 5.23
C TYR A 421 -26.53 21.28 4.26
N ILE A 422 -26.99 20.03 4.31
CA ILE A 422 -28.00 19.48 3.37
C ILE A 422 -27.65 19.83 1.91
N PHE A 423 -26.43 19.43 1.49
CA PHE A 423 -25.92 19.56 0.12
C PHE A 423 -25.82 21.01 -0.41
N ASN A 424 -25.87 22.02 0.47
CA ASN A 424 -25.71 23.43 0.09
C ASN A 424 -25.00 24.25 1.19
N VAL A 425 -24.89 25.56 0.99
CA VAL A 425 -24.46 26.52 2.01
C VAL A 425 -25.41 26.54 3.20
N THR A 426 -24.94 27.01 4.35
CA THR A 426 -25.78 27.21 5.53
C THR A 426 -26.90 28.21 5.29
N GLY A 427 -28.00 28.08 6.05
CA GLY A 427 -29.11 29.05 6.00
C GLY A 427 -28.65 30.49 6.25
N THR A 428 -27.74 30.72 7.21
CA THR A 428 -27.15 32.04 7.47
C THR A 428 -26.41 32.59 6.24
N MET A 429 -25.61 31.77 5.55
CA MET A 429 -24.92 32.19 4.33
C MET A 429 -25.94 32.52 3.23
N LYS A 430 -26.96 31.68 3.06
CA LYS A 430 -28.01 31.91 2.05
C LYS A 430 -28.79 33.19 2.32
N THR A 431 -29.13 33.47 3.58
CA THR A 431 -29.75 34.73 4.00
C THR A 431 -28.88 35.92 3.65
N PHE A 432 -27.56 35.87 3.90
CA PHE A 432 -26.64 36.93 3.48
C PHE A 432 -26.62 37.11 1.95
N MET A 433 -26.49 36.02 1.19
CA MET A 433 -26.46 36.05 -0.28
C MET A 433 -27.76 36.62 -0.88
N ASP A 434 -28.93 36.23 -0.36
CA ASP A 434 -30.24 36.74 -0.82
C ASP A 434 -30.42 38.24 -0.58
N ARG A 435 -29.63 38.80 0.33
CA ARG A 435 -29.63 40.21 0.70
C ARG A 435 -28.61 41.03 -0.09
N LEU A 436 -27.92 40.43 -1.05
CA LEU A 436 -26.99 41.09 -1.98
C LEU A 436 -27.68 41.73 -3.19
N LEU A 437 -28.95 41.43 -3.47
CA LEU A 437 -29.72 42.02 -4.59
C LEU A 437 -29.52 43.55 -4.81
N PRO A 438 -29.40 44.41 -3.78
CA PRO A 438 -29.17 45.83 -3.98
C PRO A 438 -27.88 46.19 -4.76
N ILE A 439 -26.90 45.29 -4.85
CA ILE A 439 -25.67 45.53 -5.62
C ILE A 439 -25.88 45.45 -7.14
N MET A 440 -27.01 44.91 -7.57
CA MET A 440 -27.36 44.76 -8.99
C MET A 440 -28.44 45.79 -9.38
N LYS A 441 -28.48 46.14 -10.66
CA LYS A 441 -29.57 46.92 -11.28
C LYS A 441 -30.71 46.00 -11.74
N PRO A 442 -31.97 46.46 -11.79
CA PRO A 442 -33.11 45.63 -12.16
C PRO A 442 -33.20 45.30 -13.66
N TYR A 443 -32.30 45.83 -14.48
CA TYR A 443 -32.30 45.63 -15.94
C TYR A 443 -31.76 44.27 -16.32
N MET A 444 -32.14 43.76 -17.49
CA MET A 444 -31.65 42.50 -18.03
C MET A 444 -30.73 42.79 -19.23
N LEU A 445 -29.51 42.27 -19.20
CA LEU A 445 -28.56 42.32 -20.30
C LEU A 445 -28.27 40.90 -20.78
N SER A 446 -27.91 40.75 -22.05
CA SER A 446 -27.37 39.51 -22.58
C SER A 446 -25.85 39.55 -22.57
N ASP A 447 -25.21 38.52 -22.02
CA ASP A 447 -23.77 38.36 -22.16
C ASP A 447 -23.39 37.85 -23.57
N LYS A 448 -22.08 37.77 -23.84
CA LYS A 448 -21.56 37.26 -25.12
C LYS A 448 -21.87 35.79 -25.41
N TYR A 449 -22.38 35.05 -24.43
CA TYR A 449 -22.74 33.64 -24.53
C TYR A 449 -24.27 33.45 -24.61
N GLY A 450 -25.06 34.53 -24.60
CA GLY A 450 -26.51 34.51 -24.65
C GLY A 450 -27.20 34.32 -23.29
N ASN A 451 -26.46 34.34 -22.18
CA ASN A 451 -27.07 34.30 -20.84
C ASN A 451 -27.67 35.67 -20.49
N THR A 452 -28.75 35.65 -19.71
CA THR A 452 -29.36 36.89 -19.18
C THR A 452 -28.76 37.20 -17.81
N LEU A 453 -28.28 38.43 -17.61
CA LEU A 453 -27.73 38.89 -16.34
C LEU A 453 -28.27 40.26 -15.94
N HIS A 454 -28.04 40.63 -14.68
CA HIS A 454 -28.31 41.97 -14.18
C HIS A 454 -27.01 42.81 -14.20
N PRO A 455 -27.03 44.05 -14.71
CA PRO A 455 -25.84 44.90 -14.68
C PRO A 455 -25.45 45.27 -13.25
N ASP A 456 -24.16 45.45 -13.05
CA ASP A 456 -23.59 45.93 -11.79
C ASP A 456 -24.07 47.35 -11.50
N ARG A 457 -24.41 47.62 -10.24
CA ARG A 457 -24.81 48.96 -9.79
C ARG A 457 -23.63 49.90 -9.67
N PHE A 458 -22.44 49.39 -9.36
CA PHE A 458 -21.21 50.13 -9.05
C PHE A 458 -20.05 49.74 -9.99
N PRO A 459 -20.21 49.89 -11.32
CA PRO A 459 -19.19 49.48 -12.29
C PRO A 459 -17.84 50.20 -12.11
N GLU A 460 -17.82 51.37 -11.47
CA GLU A 460 -16.62 52.11 -11.11
C GLU A 460 -15.68 51.36 -10.15
N LEU A 461 -16.16 50.34 -9.46
CA LEU A 461 -15.35 49.50 -8.56
C LEU A 461 -14.60 48.38 -9.30
N GLY A 462 -14.93 48.14 -10.57
CA GLY A 462 -14.24 47.16 -11.43
C GLY A 462 -14.52 45.70 -11.10
N GLU A 463 -13.73 44.80 -11.70
CA GLU A 463 -13.90 43.35 -11.53
C GLU A 463 -13.42 42.86 -10.15
N GLN A 464 -14.24 42.03 -9.51
CA GLN A 464 -14.04 41.38 -8.21
C GLN A 464 -13.91 39.86 -8.37
N GLY A 465 -13.03 39.24 -7.59
CA GLY A 465 -12.95 37.79 -7.46
C GLY A 465 -13.80 37.24 -6.32
N PHE A 466 -14.21 35.97 -6.40
CA PHE A 466 -14.69 35.25 -5.23
C PHE A 466 -14.17 33.81 -5.14
N LEU A 467 -14.03 33.34 -3.90
CA LEU A 467 -13.60 31.98 -3.55
C LEU A 467 -14.64 31.29 -2.68
N VAL A 468 -14.67 29.96 -2.78
CA VAL A 468 -15.58 29.11 -2.01
C VAL A 468 -14.77 28.16 -1.14
N PHE A 469 -15.06 28.14 0.16
CA PHE A 469 -14.54 27.14 1.09
C PHE A 469 -15.70 26.40 1.74
N SER A 470 -15.70 25.08 1.64
CA SER A 470 -16.73 24.25 2.25
C SER A 470 -16.18 22.91 2.73
N SER A 471 -16.60 22.50 3.94
CA SER A 471 -16.30 21.18 4.50
C SER A 471 -17.55 20.30 4.53
N GLY A 472 -17.41 19.05 4.10
CA GLY A 472 -18.47 18.03 4.09
C GLY A 472 -18.06 16.78 4.85
N GLY A 473 -19.04 16.13 5.48
CA GLY A 473 -18.83 14.92 6.27
C GLY A 473 -18.48 13.70 5.44
N PHE A 474 -19.01 13.59 4.22
CA PHE A 474 -18.79 12.45 3.34
C PHE A 474 -17.43 12.48 2.62
N PRO A 475 -16.90 11.31 2.19
CA PRO A 475 -15.55 11.21 1.66
C PRO A 475 -15.41 11.67 0.20
N GLU A 476 -16.50 11.85 -0.54
CA GLU A 476 -16.48 12.27 -1.94
C GLU A 476 -16.84 13.75 -2.14
N VAL A 477 -16.28 14.37 -3.17
CA VAL A 477 -16.74 15.69 -3.65
C VAL A 477 -17.98 15.53 -4.53
N GLU A 478 -17.92 14.57 -5.45
CA GLU A 478 -19.00 14.26 -6.40
C GLU A 478 -20.27 13.88 -5.65
N HIS A 479 -21.41 14.36 -6.13
CA HIS A 479 -22.74 14.13 -5.56
C HIS A 479 -22.98 14.76 -4.19
N ASN A 480 -21.92 15.12 -3.45
CA ASN A 480 -22.04 15.82 -2.17
C ASN A 480 -22.04 17.34 -2.33
N PHE A 481 -21.16 17.88 -3.19
CA PHE A 481 -21.00 19.33 -3.38
C PHE A 481 -21.67 19.83 -4.67
N ASP A 482 -22.32 18.97 -5.45
CA ASP A 482 -22.85 19.32 -6.78
C ASP A 482 -23.87 20.47 -6.72
N GLY A 483 -24.78 20.47 -5.74
CA GLY A 483 -25.74 21.56 -5.55
C GLY A 483 -25.08 22.90 -5.18
N LEU A 484 -24.05 22.84 -4.34
CA LEU A 484 -23.26 24.00 -3.95
C LEU A 484 -22.44 24.55 -5.14
N LYS A 485 -21.81 23.68 -5.92
CA LYS A 485 -21.11 24.04 -7.17
C LYS A 485 -22.04 24.71 -8.16
N ALA A 486 -23.19 24.10 -8.43
CA ALA A 486 -24.18 24.63 -9.35
C ALA A 486 -24.63 26.05 -8.96
N MET A 487 -24.80 26.30 -7.65
CA MET A 487 -25.14 27.63 -7.14
C MET A 487 -24.05 28.68 -7.46
N TYR A 488 -22.78 28.40 -7.16
CA TYR A 488 -21.69 29.35 -7.39
C TYR A 488 -21.33 29.51 -8.87
N HIS A 489 -21.44 28.44 -9.66
CA HIS A 489 -21.26 28.51 -11.12
C HIS A 489 -22.41 29.30 -11.77
N GLY A 490 -23.63 29.16 -11.25
CA GLY A 490 -24.77 30.02 -11.59
C GLY A 490 -24.50 31.48 -11.26
N TRP A 491 -24.00 31.76 -10.05
CA TRP A 491 -23.60 33.12 -9.66
C TRP A 491 -22.53 33.70 -10.58
N ASN A 492 -21.49 32.93 -10.90
CA ASN A 492 -20.41 33.34 -11.81
C ASN A 492 -20.91 33.67 -13.22
N SER A 493 -21.85 32.89 -13.76
CA SER A 493 -22.39 33.09 -15.11
C SER A 493 -23.39 34.24 -15.23
N HIS A 494 -23.97 34.68 -14.12
CA HIS A 494 -25.00 35.73 -14.09
C HIS A 494 -24.51 37.02 -13.40
N SER A 495 -23.20 37.15 -13.21
CA SER A 495 -22.57 38.34 -12.63
C SER A 495 -21.73 39.06 -13.68
N GLU A 496 -21.91 40.37 -13.81
CA GLU A 496 -21.11 41.19 -14.75
C GLU A 496 -19.65 41.31 -14.30
N ASN A 497 -19.42 41.63 -13.02
CA ASN A 497 -18.08 41.94 -12.48
C ASN A 497 -17.58 40.98 -11.41
N ALA A 498 -18.35 39.96 -11.01
CA ALA A 498 -17.94 39.01 -9.97
C ALA A 498 -17.57 37.66 -10.58
N HIS A 499 -16.36 37.19 -10.32
CA HIS A 499 -15.81 36.01 -10.98
C HIS A 499 -15.26 34.96 -10.00
N LEU A 500 -15.65 33.70 -10.21
CA LEU A 500 -15.19 32.56 -9.42
C LEU A 500 -13.72 32.28 -9.73
N MET A 501 -12.88 32.36 -8.70
CA MET A 501 -11.43 32.14 -8.79
C MET A 501 -10.99 30.78 -8.26
N GLY A 502 -11.83 30.08 -7.50
CA GLY A 502 -11.47 28.80 -6.92
C GLY A 502 -12.43 28.25 -5.89
N GLU A 503 -12.38 26.93 -5.72
CA GLU A 503 -13.28 26.15 -4.87
C GLU A 503 -12.50 25.13 -4.04
N PHE A 504 -12.61 25.19 -2.72
CA PHE A 504 -11.95 24.29 -1.77
C PHE A 504 -12.98 23.42 -1.05
N TYR A 505 -12.94 22.11 -1.34
CA TYR A 505 -13.86 21.12 -0.76
C TYR A 505 -13.14 20.12 0.13
N LEU A 506 -13.33 20.28 1.44
CA LEU A 506 -12.80 19.37 2.43
C LEU A 506 -13.75 18.20 2.64
N THR A 507 -13.34 17.02 2.20
CA THR A 507 -14.09 15.77 2.37
C THR A 507 -13.70 15.05 3.65
N ALA A 508 -14.58 14.17 4.13
CA ALA A 508 -14.36 13.40 5.35
C ALA A 508 -13.99 14.31 6.53
N SER A 509 -14.64 15.46 6.66
CA SER A 509 -14.16 16.55 7.52
C SER A 509 -14.15 16.19 9.00
N GLU A 510 -15.02 15.28 9.45
CA GLU A 510 -15.14 14.94 10.87
C GLU A 510 -13.99 14.06 11.37
N ILE A 511 -13.38 13.24 10.51
CA ILE A 511 -12.25 12.40 10.91
C ILE A 511 -10.94 13.17 10.99
N ILE A 512 -10.83 14.34 10.33
CA ILE A 512 -9.54 15.04 10.22
C ILE A 512 -8.99 15.47 11.58
N VAL A 513 -9.81 15.59 12.63
CA VAL A 513 -9.35 16.00 13.97
C VAL A 513 -8.60 14.90 14.71
N GLN A 514 -8.73 13.64 14.28
CA GLN A 514 -8.09 12.52 14.96
C GLN A 514 -6.57 12.56 14.77
N PRO A 515 -5.75 12.21 15.78
CA PRO A 515 -4.30 12.27 15.70
C PRO A 515 -3.72 11.55 14.47
N VAL A 516 -4.30 10.42 14.09
CA VAL A 516 -3.89 9.61 12.92
C VAL A 516 -3.99 10.36 11.57
N TYR A 517 -4.78 11.44 11.50
CA TYR A 517 -4.90 12.29 10.31
C TYR A 517 -4.11 13.61 10.43
N SER A 518 -3.16 13.72 11.36
CA SER A 518 -2.30 14.90 11.52
C SER A 518 -1.61 15.29 10.22
N LYS A 519 -1.03 14.32 9.50
CA LYS A 519 -0.35 14.60 8.25
C LYS A 519 -1.27 15.16 7.17
N ARG A 520 -2.51 14.65 7.09
CA ARG A 520 -3.53 15.18 6.19
C ARG A 520 -3.88 16.63 6.57
N ARG A 521 -4.05 16.92 7.87
CA ARG A 521 -4.29 18.29 8.34
C ARG A 521 -3.16 19.24 7.96
N GLU A 522 -1.90 18.83 8.14
CA GLU A 522 -0.72 19.62 7.75
C GLU A 522 -0.74 19.93 6.25
N LEU A 523 -0.94 18.92 5.41
CA LEU A 523 -0.99 19.10 3.96
C LEU A 523 -2.09 20.07 3.52
N ILE A 524 -3.28 19.98 4.15
CA ILE A 524 -4.38 20.92 3.89
C ILE A 524 -4.02 22.33 4.34
N SER A 525 -3.44 22.46 5.54
CA SER A 525 -2.98 23.75 6.09
C SER A 525 -1.98 24.42 5.15
N GLU A 526 -0.95 23.69 4.73
CA GLU A 526 0.08 24.16 3.80
C GLU A 526 -0.52 24.53 2.44
N ALA A 527 -1.45 23.73 1.92
CA ALA A 527 -2.08 24.00 0.62
C ALA A 527 -2.94 25.25 0.66
N CYS A 528 -3.75 25.43 1.70
CA CYS A 528 -4.55 26.64 1.88
C CYS A 528 -3.68 27.89 2.06
N GLN A 529 -2.60 27.80 2.86
CA GLN A 529 -1.65 28.90 3.03
C GLN A 529 -0.96 29.27 1.71
N LYS A 530 -0.45 28.28 0.96
CA LYS A 530 0.12 28.51 -0.37
C LYS A 530 -0.89 29.14 -1.33
N ALA A 531 -2.16 28.72 -1.29
CA ALA A 531 -3.21 29.31 -2.10
C ALA A 531 -3.50 30.77 -1.75
N GLY A 532 -3.50 31.11 -0.46
CA GLY A 532 -3.61 32.49 0.01
C GLY A 532 -2.48 33.38 -0.50
N LYS A 533 -1.25 32.85 -0.51
CA LYS A 533 -0.11 33.54 -1.09
C LYS A 533 -0.25 33.70 -2.61
N GLN A 534 -0.60 32.63 -3.30
CA GLN A 534 -0.71 32.58 -4.76
C GLN A 534 -1.77 33.54 -5.32
N VAL A 535 -2.95 33.62 -4.68
CA VAL A 535 -4.02 34.50 -5.17
C VAL A 535 -3.63 35.97 -5.11
N VAL A 536 -2.80 36.36 -4.14
CA VAL A 536 -2.31 37.73 -3.96
C VAL A 536 -1.13 38.00 -4.89
N GLU A 537 -0.11 37.13 -4.89
CA GLU A 537 1.11 37.35 -5.68
C GLU A 537 0.85 37.18 -7.18
N ASP A 538 0.15 36.12 -7.58
CA ASP A 538 0.01 35.71 -8.96
C ASP A 538 -1.36 36.04 -9.57
N GLY A 539 -2.36 36.36 -8.75
CA GLY A 539 -3.73 36.66 -9.20
C GLY A 539 -4.55 35.41 -9.58
N TYR A 540 -4.07 34.20 -9.26
CA TYR A 540 -4.81 32.95 -9.46
C TYR A 540 -4.42 31.88 -8.43
N ILE A 541 -5.17 30.78 -8.40
CA ILE A 541 -4.88 29.60 -7.57
C ILE A 541 -4.74 28.37 -8.47
N SER A 542 -3.69 27.59 -8.28
CA SER A 542 -3.49 26.34 -9.01
C SER A 542 -4.49 25.25 -8.60
N GLN A 543 -4.92 24.45 -9.58
CA GLN A 543 -5.83 23.32 -9.35
C GLN A 543 -5.25 22.32 -8.33
N GLU A 544 -3.94 22.11 -8.35
CA GLU A 544 -3.28 21.19 -7.43
C GLU A 544 -3.52 21.55 -5.96
N LEU A 545 -3.46 22.84 -5.61
CA LEU A 545 -3.71 23.34 -4.26
C LEU A 545 -5.19 23.21 -3.88
N MET A 546 -6.10 23.53 -4.80
CA MET A 546 -7.55 23.41 -4.59
C MET A 546 -8.00 21.97 -4.36
N ASP A 547 -7.32 21.01 -4.99
CA ASP A 547 -7.67 19.60 -4.89
C ASP A 547 -7.20 18.95 -3.57
N VAL A 548 -6.20 19.50 -2.86
CA VAL A 548 -5.62 18.89 -1.66
C VAL A 548 -6.66 18.54 -0.58
N PRO A 549 -7.61 19.42 -0.19
CA PRO A 549 -8.60 19.10 0.83
C PRO A 549 -9.51 17.91 0.49
N SER A 550 -9.70 17.65 -0.80
CA SER A 550 -10.53 16.55 -1.29
C SER A 550 -9.80 15.19 -1.34
N LYS A 551 -8.45 15.21 -1.31
CA LYS A 551 -7.64 13.99 -1.39
C LYS A 551 -7.71 13.22 -0.07
N LEU A 552 -8.13 11.96 -0.18
CA LEU A 552 -8.31 11.04 0.94
C LEU A 552 -7.46 9.79 0.73
N ASN A 553 -6.61 9.45 1.71
CA ASN A 553 -5.69 8.29 1.65
C ASN A 553 -6.30 7.01 2.26
N ILE A 554 -7.62 6.96 2.41
CA ILE A 554 -8.39 5.81 2.90
C ILE A 554 -9.50 5.49 1.89
N THR A 555 -9.91 4.22 1.83
CA THR A 555 -11.03 3.82 0.97
C THR A 555 -12.36 4.23 1.59
N LYS A 556 -13.42 4.22 0.77
CA LYS A 556 -14.79 4.52 1.23
C LYS A 556 -15.26 3.51 2.27
N GLU A 557 -14.87 2.26 2.14
CA GLU A 557 -15.20 1.17 3.06
C GLU A 557 -14.55 1.41 4.42
N ILE A 558 -13.28 1.80 4.44
CA ILE A 558 -12.57 2.16 5.68
C ILE A 558 -13.24 3.38 6.32
N PHE A 559 -13.56 4.42 5.54
CA PHE A 559 -14.25 5.59 6.06
C PHE A 559 -15.62 5.24 6.69
N LYS A 560 -16.43 4.43 6.00
CA LYS A 560 -17.75 3.98 6.49
C LYS A 560 -17.61 3.18 7.77
N SER A 561 -16.69 2.21 7.80
CA SER A 561 -16.41 1.42 8.99
C SER A 561 -16.03 2.32 10.17
N GLN A 562 -15.10 3.25 9.98
CA GLN A 562 -14.69 4.20 11.03
C GLN A 562 -15.85 5.10 11.51
N ALA A 563 -16.69 5.57 10.59
CA ALA A 563 -17.85 6.38 10.93
C ALA A 563 -18.87 5.57 11.74
N ASP A 564 -19.24 4.37 11.29
CA ASP A 564 -20.21 3.50 11.97
C ASP A 564 -19.67 3.04 13.34
N MET A 565 -18.37 2.75 13.43
CA MET A 565 -17.70 2.46 14.68
C MET A 565 -17.80 3.62 15.66
N PHE A 566 -17.51 4.85 15.22
CA PHE A 566 -17.66 6.04 16.07
C PHE A 566 -19.08 6.12 16.67
N TRP A 567 -20.11 5.94 15.83
CA TRP A 567 -21.51 5.96 16.29
C TRP A 567 -21.86 4.80 17.23
N SER A 568 -21.17 3.66 17.12
CA SER A 568 -21.35 2.50 18.01
C SER A 568 -20.72 2.69 19.41
N THR A 569 -19.74 3.59 19.55
CA THR A 569 -19.07 3.89 20.83
C THR A 569 -20.01 4.56 21.84
N MET A 570 -19.65 4.56 23.12
CA MET A 570 -20.37 5.33 24.16
C MET A 570 -20.43 6.83 23.85
N ASP A 571 -19.41 7.41 23.23
CA ASP A 571 -19.38 8.81 22.88
C ASP A 571 -20.30 9.12 21.68
N GLY A 572 -20.32 8.25 20.67
CA GLY A 572 -21.31 8.33 19.58
C GLY A 572 -22.75 8.16 20.07
N LYS A 573 -22.99 7.18 20.95
CA LYS A 573 -24.30 6.96 21.59
C LYS A 573 -24.72 8.15 22.46
N LYS A 574 -23.80 8.72 23.24
CA LYS A 574 -24.06 9.94 24.03
C LYS A 574 -24.32 11.15 23.12
N ALA A 575 -23.62 11.30 22.00
CA ALA A 575 -23.89 12.38 21.05
C ALA A 575 -25.33 12.31 20.51
N TYR A 576 -25.84 11.10 20.26
CA TYR A 576 -27.24 10.87 19.85
C TYR A 576 -28.24 11.13 21.00
N LEU A 577 -27.90 10.74 22.23
CA LEU A 577 -28.80 10.79 23.39
C LEU A 577 -28.79 12.12 24.16
N SER A 578 -27.76 12.96 23.98
CA SER A 578 -27.58 14.20 24.76
C SER A 578 -28.24 15.44 24.17
N SER A 579 -28.83 15.35 22.97
CA SER A 579 -29.36 16.52 22.26
C SER A 579 -30.70 16.34 21.56
N VAL A 580 -31.45 15.25 21.83
CA VAL A 580 -32.88 15.21 21.49
C VAL A 580 -33.64 15.80 22.68
N PRO A 581 -34.23 17.01 22.59
CA PRO A 581 -35.21 17.42 23.58
C PRO A 581 -36.30 16.34 23.58
N ARG A 582 -36.56 15.71 24.73
CA ARG A 582 -37.79 14.93 24.88
C ARG A 582 -38.92 15.90 24.58
N ILE A 583 -39.70 15.62 23.53
CA ILE A 583 -40.95 16.32 23.29
C ILE A 583 -41.75 16.19 24.59
N LYS A 584 -41.97 17.32 25.26
CA LYS A 584 -43.00 17.43 26.28
C LYS A 584 -44.25 17.97 25.61
#